data_AF-X1TRY4-F1
#
_entry.id   AF-X1TRY4-F1
#
_cell.length_a   1.000
_cell.length_b   1.000
_cell.length_c   1.000
_cell.angle_alpha   90.00
_cell.angle_beta   90.00
_cell.angle_gamma   90.00
#
_symmetry.space_group_name_H-M   'P 1'
#
loop_
_entity.id
_entity.type
_entity.pdbx_description
1 polymer ?
#
loop_
_entity_poly.entity_id
_entity_poly.type
_entity_poly.pdbx_seq_one_letter_code
_entity_poly.pdbx_strand_id
1 'polypeptide(L)'
;IRLNGQPFTLLDFKKAGYNGKKIYSIYVELISKLNLYKKIKPQNPSIFVEKAIDYIYKFNSFFWDVGGYMRRMELITFVKKQFLGIYSRSTRHGFIDISSNGLSTIGAILYVTVKNELDFKLTQTEISNACNISEVTLRKYIKKLKDYYRTLDGFSKND
;
A
#
# COMPACT_ATOMS: atom_id res chain seq x y z
N ILE A 1 -8.83 4.87 -9.20
CA ILE A 1 -10.08 5.62 -9.52
C ILE A 1 -10.69 6.11 -8.22
N ARG A 2 -11.41 7.24 -8.22
CA ARG A 2 -12.04 7.79 -7.01
C ARG A 2 -13.54 7.82 -7.17
N LEU A 3 -14.24 7.39 -6.13
CA LEU A 3 -15.68 7.60 -5.96
C LEU A 3 -15.85 8.23 -4.58
N ASN A 4 -16.45 9.43 -4.51
CA ASN A 4 -16.69 10.17 -3.26
C ASN A 4 -15.44 10.33 -2.36
N GLY A 5 -14.29 10.65 -2.96
CA GLY A 5 -13.03 10.82 -2.23
C GLY A 5 -12.34 9.50 -1.83
N GLN A 6 -13.00 8.36 -1.99
CA GLN A 6 -12.44 7.04 -1.65
C GLN A 6 -11.66 6.43 -2.82
N PRO A 7 -10.44 5.92 -2.59
CA PRO A 7 -9.70 5.19 -3.62
C PRO A 7 -10.29 3.82 -3.90
N PHE A 8 -10.42 3.49 -5.19
CA PHE A 8 -10.70 2.17 -5.73
C PHE A 8 -9.62 1.76 -6.72
N THR A 9 -9.15 0.53 -6.59
CA THR A 9 -8.18 -0.14 -7.47
C THR A 9 -8.91 -0.78 -8.65
N LEU A 10 -8.19 -1.07 -9.74
CA LEU A 10 -8.80 -1.78 -10.89
C LEU A 10 -9.25 -3.20 -10.53
N LEU A 11 -8.61 -3.81 -9.54
CA LEU A 11 -8.97 -5.14 -9.05
C LEU A 11 -10.27 -5.11 -8.22
N ASP A 12 -10.61 -3.99 -7.57
CA ASP A 12 -11.92 -3.82 -6.91
C ASP A 12 -13.07 -3.88 -7.91
N PHE A 13 -12.91 -3.20 -9.06
CA PHE A 13 -13.88 -3.27 -10.15
C PHE A 13 -13.98 -4.69 -10.72
N LYS A 14 -12.85 -5.39 -10.88
CA LYS A 14 -12.84 -6.79 -11.33
C LYS A 14 -13.59 -7.70 -10.37
N LYS A 15 -13.40 -7.55 -9.05
CA LYS A 15 -14.13 -8.31 -8.02
C LYS A 15 -15.64 -8.05 -8.06
N ALA A 16 -16.05 -6.83 -8.41
CA ALA A 16 -17.46 -6.48 -8.61
C ALA A 16 -18.02 -6.89 -9.99
N GLY A 17 -17.28 -7.68 -10.77
CA GLY A 17 -17.75 -8.19 -12.08
C GLY A 17 -17.50 -7.24 -13.26
N TYR A 18 -16.82 -6.11 -13.06
CA TYR A 18 -16.52 -5.16 -14.13
C TYR A 18 -15.17 -5.40 -14.78
N ASN A 19 -15.05 -5.07 -16.08
CA ASN A 19 -13.76 -5.07 -16.76
C ASN A 19 -12.94 -3.84 -16.35
N GLY A 20 -11.96 -4.03 -15.47
CA GLY A 20 -11.10 -2.96 -14.96
C GLY A 20 -10.38 -2.14 -16.05
N LYS A 21 -10.00 -2.75 -17.18
CA LYS A 21 -9.38 -2.01 -18.31
C LYS A 21 -10.37 -1.07 -18.98
N LYS A 22 -11.61 -1.54 -19.19
CA LYS A 22 -12.70 -0.73 -19.77
C LYS A 22 -13.11 0.40 -18.82
N ILE A 23 -13.16 0.13 -17.52
CA ILE A 23 -13.41 1.15 -16.50
C ILE A 23 -12.30 2.22 -16.51
N TYR A 24 -11.03 1.80 -16.62
CA TYR A 24 -9.90 2.73 -16.71
C TYR A 24 -9.95 3.60 -17.97
N SER A 25 -10.27 3.02 -19.14
CA SER A 25 -10.37 3.81 -20.38
C SER A 25 -11.46 4.87 -20.29
N ILE A 26 -12.64 4.51 -19.76
CA ILE A 26 -13.75 5.45 -19.53
C ILE A 26 -13.33 6.56 -18.54
N TYR A 27 -12.63 6.19 -17.47
CA TYR A 27 -12.14 7.15 -16.48
C TYR A 27 -11.18 8.17 -17.09
N VAL A 28 -10.22 7.73 -17.92
CA VAL A 28 -9.27 8.62 -18.61
C VAL A 28 -10.00 9.54 -19.58
N GLU A 29 -10.95 9.01 -20.35
CA GLU A 29 -11.74 9.79 -21.30
C GLU A 29 -12.58 10.88 -20.60
N LEU A 30 -13.23 10.55 -19.48
CA LEU A 30 -14.01 11.51 -18.68
C LEU A 30 -13.14 12.62 -18.11
N ILE A 31 -11.96 12.30 -17.58
CA ILE A 31 -11.03 13.31 -17.07
C ILE A 31 -10.60 14.25 -18.19
N SER A 32 -10.34 13.70 -19.38
CA SER A 32 -9.96 14.48 -20.56
C SER A 32 -11.06 15.45 -20.95
N LYS A 33 -12.29 14.93 -21.16
CA LYS A 33 -13.44 15.71 -21.61
C LYS A 33 -13.83 16.80 -20.61
N LEU A 34 -13.72 16.53 -19.31
CA LEU A 34 -14.08 17.46 -18.24
C LEU A 34 -12.91 18.34 -17.77
N ASN A 35 -11.73 18.23 -18.40
CA ASN A 35 -10.50 18.94 -18.05
C ASN A 35 -10.15 18.86 -16.55
N LEU A 36 -10.33 17.68 -15.96
CA LEU A 36 -10.22 17.48 -14.51
C LEU A 36 -8.78 17.22 -14.04
N TYR A 37 -7.80 17.14 -14.94
CA TYR A 37 -6.40 16.86 -14.59
C TYR A 37 -5.86 17.79 -13.50
N LYS A 38 -6.21 19.07 -13.56
CA LYS A 38 -5.78 20.08 -12.57
C LYS A 38 -6.50 19.97 -11.21
N LYS A 39 -7.65 19.29 -11.15
CA LYS A 39 -8.46 19.13 -9.94
C LYS A 39 -8.16 17.82 -9.20
N ILE A 40 -7.51 16.86 -9.83
CA ILE A 40 -7.18 15.56 -9.23
C ILE A 40 -5.84 15.67 -8.49
N LYS A 41 -5.90 16.01 -7.20
CA LYS A 41 -4.71 15.98 -6.32
C LYS A 41 -4.14 14.56 -6.21
N PRO A 42 -2.83 14.32 -6.13
CA PRO A 42 -2.26 12.99 -5.86
C PRO A 42 -2.87 12.34 -4.60
N GLN A 43 -2.96 11.00 -4.57
CA GLN A 43 -3.48 10.33 -3.38
C GLN A 43 -2.45 10.27 -2.27
N ASN A 44 -2.89 10.48 -1.03
CA ASN A 44 -2.06 10.15 0.12
C ASN A 44 -1.99 8.61 0.24
N PRO A 45 -0.79 8.02 0.14
CA PRO A 45 -0.61 6.57 0.26
C PRO A 45 -1.09 6.01 1.60
N SER A 46 -1.18 6.83 2.65
CA SER A 46 -1.64 6.40 3.98
C SER A 46 -3.10 5.91 4.00
N ILE A 47 -3.93 6.32 3.04
CA ILE A 47 -5.33 5.86 2.94
C ILE A 47 -5.37 4.35 2.61
N PHE A 48 -4.41 3.86 1.82
CA PHE A 48 -4.32 2.44 1.49
C PHE A 48 -3.85 1.60 2.68
N VAL A 49 -2.98 2.16 3.52
CA VAL A 49 -2.54 1.53 4.77
C VAL A 49 -3.71 1.33 5.71
N GLU A 50 -4.54 2.36 5.89
CA GLU A 50 -5.72 2.30 6.74
C GLU A 50 -6.71 1.22 6.28
N LYS A 51 -7.01 1.17 4.98
CA LYS A 51 -7.87 0.13 4.40
C LYS A 51 -7.28 -1.28 4.56
N ALA A 52 -5.97 -1.42 4.34
CA ALA A 52 -5.32 -2.72 4.43
C ALA A 52 -5.29 -3.24 5.87
N ILE A 53 -4.94 -2.40 6.84
CA ILE A 53 -4.94 -2.77 8.26
C ILE A 53 -6.36 -3.01 8.76
N ASP A 54 -7.35 -2.23 8.34
CA ASP A 54 -8.76 -2.48 8.68
C ASP A 54 -9.25 -3.84 8.16
N TYR A 55 -8.88 -4.19 6.92
CA TYR A 55 -9.17 -5.50 6.35
C TYR A 55 -8.52 -6.61 7.19
N ILE A 56 -7.23 -6.50 7.48
CA ILE A 56 -6.50 -7.49 8.28
C ILE A 56 -7.12 -7.65 9.68
N TYR A 57 -7.45 -6.54 10.35
CA TYR A 57 -8.06 -6.54 11.68
C TYR A 57 -9.41 -7.27 11.70
N LYS A 58 -10.22 -7.11 10.64
CA LYS A 58 -11.53 -7.77 10.52
C LYS A 58 -11.44 -9.27 10.28
N PHE A 59 -10.40 -9.73 9.58
CA PHE A 59 -10.31 -11.10 9.09
C PHE A 59 -9.26 -11.97 9.79
N ASN A 60 -8.49 -11.42 10.73
CA ASN A 60 -7.49 -12.17 11.47
C ASN A 60 -7.89 -12.27 12.96
N SER A 61 -8.19 -13.49 13.42
CA SER A 61 -8.64 -13.80 14.78
C SER A 61 -7.59 -13.46 15.84
N PHE A 62 -6.30 -13.38 15.48
CA PHE A 62 -5.21 -13.00 16.37
C PHE A 62 -5.45 -11.63 17.02
N PHE A 63 -6.09 -10.68 16.32
CA PHE A 63 -6.42 -9.37 16.90
C PHE A 63 -7.54 -9.43 17.95
N TRP A 64 -8.28 -10.53 18.00
CA TRP A 64 -9.39 -10.77 18.91
C TRP A 64 -8.99 -11.68 20.08
N ASP A 65 -8.08 -12.64 19.85
CA ASP A 65 -7.68 -13.66 20.82
C ASP A 65 -6.63 -13.17 21.83
N VAL A 66 -5.87 -12.12 21.51
CA VAL A 66 -4.84 -11.56 22.40
C VAL A 66 -5.40 -10.34 23.12
N GLY A 67 -6.07 -10.57 24.26
CA GLY A 67 -6.76 -9.55 25.05
C GLY A 67 -6.02 -8.21 25.23
N GLY A 68 -6.24 -7.26 24.31
CA GLY A 68 -5.98 -5.84 24.53
C GLY A 68 -4.63 -5.26 24.10
N TYR A 69 -3.86 -5.84 23.16
CA TYR A 69 -2.51 -5.30 22.90
C TYR A 69 -2.45 -3.97 22.10
N MET A 70 -3.48 -3.59 21.36
CA MET A 70 -3.62 -2.25 20.76
C MET A 70 -5.03 -2.08 20.21
N ARG A 71 -5.76 -1.00 20.54
CA ARG A 71 -7.09 -0.77 19.93
C ARG A 71 -6.91 -0.59 18.43
N ARG A 72 -7.88 -1.04 17.62
CA ARG A 72 -7.88 -0.89 16.14
C ARG A 72 -7.32 0.46 15.64
N MET A 73 -7.72 1.55 16.26
CA MET A 73 -7.27 2.91 15.89
C MET A 73 -5.82 3.22 16.27
N GLU A 74 -5.35 2.71 17.40
CA GLU A 74 -3.97 2.86 17.85
C GLU A 74 -3.03 2.07 16.90
N LEU A 75 -3.43 0.86 16.50
CA LEU A 75 -2.68 0.05 15.54
C LEU A 75 -2.58 0.73 14.17
N ILE A 76 -3.71 1.21 13.65
CA ILE A 76 -3.75 1.96 12.39
C ILE A 76 -2.83 3.18 12.48
N THR A 77 -2.85 3.91 13.59
CA THR A 77 -2.03 5.10 13.80
C THR A 77 -0.54 4.76 13.84
N PHE A 78 -0.16 3.73 14.59
CA PHE A 78 1.23 3.27 14.69
C PHE A 78 1.76 2.81 13.34
N VAL A 79 1.04 1.92 12.64
CA VAL A 79 1.45 1.43 11.32
C VAL A 79 1.54 2.57 10.32
N LYS A 80 0.59 3.52 10.30
CA LYS A 80 0.64 4.69 9.42
C LYS A 80 1.87 5.54 9.66
N LYS A 81 2.26 5.78 10.92
CA LYS A 81 3.45 6.55 11.27
C LYS A 81 4.72 5.88 10.72
N GLN A 82 4.89 4.58 10.99
CA GLN A 82 6.06 3.83 10.52
C GLN A 82 6.11 3.72 9.00
N PHE A 83 4.97 3.42 8.38
CA PHE A 83 4.81 3.38 6.94
C PHE A 83 5.24 4.71 6.29
N LEU A 84 4.77 5.84 6.82
CA LEU A 84 5.09 7.17 6.25
C LEU A 84 6.58 7.50 6.38
N GLY A 85 7.24 7.06 7.45
CA GLY A 85 8.69 7.18 7.60
C GLY A 85 9.46 6.44 6.51
N ILE A 86 9.14 5.15 6.31
CA ILE A 86 9.77 4.34 5.27
C ILE A 86 9.40 4.87 3.88
N TYR A 87 8.15 5.28 3.66
CA TYR A 87 7.68 5.85 2.40
C TYR A 87 8.44 7.13 2.05
N SER A 88 8.56 8.06 2.99
CA SER A 88 9.32 9.32 2.79
C SER A 88 10.79 9.05 2.47
N ARG A 89 11.45 8.14 3.20
CA ARG A 89 12.82 7.72 2.90
C ARG A 89 12.93 7.12 1.50
N SER A 90 12.00 6.23 1.14
CA SER A 90 11.97 5.56 -0.17
C SER A 90 11.76 6.55 -1.33
N THR A 91 10.91 7.56 -1.15
CA THR A 91 10.72 8.64 -2.12
C THR A 91 11.96 9.52 -2.23
N ARG A 92 12.55 9.94 -1.10
CA ARG A 92 13.74 10.81 -1.08
C ARG A 92 14.91 10.19 -1.84
N HIS A 93 15.12 8.89 -1.72
CA HIS A 93 16.22 8.22 -2.39
C HIS A 93 15.89 7.77 -3.82
N GLY A 94 14.62 7.85 -4.26
CA GLY A 94 14.24 7.54 -5.65
C GLY A 94 13.78 6.09 -5.90
N PHE A 95 13.50 5.31 -4.86
CA PHE A 95 12.88 3.98 -5.01
C PHE A 95 11.44 4.07 -5.54
N ILE A 96 10.71 5.08 -5.06
CA ILE A 96 9.34 5.36 -5.50
C ILE A 96 9.39 6.42 -6.59
N ASP A 97 9.56 5.99 -7.84
CA ASP A 97 9.38 6.85 -9.01
C ASP A 97 7.89 6.91 -9.43
N ILE A 98 7.51 7.96 -10.15
CA ILE A 98 6.18 8.21 -10.74
C ILE A 98 5.75 7.05 -11.65
N SER A 99 6.71 6.31 -12.21
CA SER A 99 6.50 5.10 -13.03
C SER A 99 6.24 3.82 -12.23
N SER A 100 6.48 3.82 -10.91
CA SER A 100 6.33 2.64 -10.07
C SER A 100 4.84 2.32 -9.82
N ASN A 101 4.48 1.04 -9.82
CA ASN A 101 3.12 0.61 -9.54
C ASN A 101 2.80 0.89 -8.05
N GLY A 102 2.26 2.08 -7.76
CA GLY A 102 2.18 2.66 -6.42
C GLY A 102 1.59 1.71 -5.37
N LEU A 103 0.59 0.89 -5.72
CA LEU A 103 0.00 -0.09 -4.81
C LEU A 103 0.94 -1.23 -4.43
N SER A 104 1.78 -1.68 -5.36
CA SER A 104 2.75 -2.76 -5.12
C SER A 104 3.87 -2.29 -4.20
N THR A 105 4.33 -1.05 -4.39
CA THR A 105 5.29 -0.39 -3.50
C THR A 105 4.70 -0.15 -2.11
N ILE A 106 3.46 0.35 -2.03
CA ILE A 106 2.73 0.51 -0.76
C ILE A 106 2.60 -0.83 -0.03
N GLY A 107 2.20 -1.91 -0.72
CA GLY A 107 2.08 -3.23 -0.12
C GLY A 107 3.40 -3.79 0.39
N ALA A 108 4.51 -3.57 -0.34
CA ALA A 108 5.84 -4.00 0.10
C ALA A 108 6.33 -3.23 1.33
N ILE A 109 6.12 -1.91 1.37
CA ILE A 109 6.46 -1.09 2.54
C ILE A 109 5.60 -1.53 3.73
N LEU A 110 4.29 -1.72 3.53
CA LEU A 110 3.39 -2.20 4.58
C LEU A 110 3.84 -3.54 5.15
N TYR A 111 4.22 -4.49 4.30
CA TYR A 111 4.75 -5.79 4.73
C TYR A 111 6.01 -5.63 5.60
N VAL A 112 6.97 -4.80 5.18
CA VAL A 112 8.20 -4.54 5.94
C VAL A 112 7.87 -3.87 7.28
N THR A 113 6.96 -2.89 7.28
CA THR A 113 6.49 -2.22 8.49
C THR A 113 5.90 -3.22 9.48
N VAL A 114 4.92 -4.03 9.06
CA VAL A 114 4.24 -4.95 9.99
C VAL A 114 5.18 -6.07 10.45
N LYS A 115 6.04 -6.58 9.57
CA LYS A 115 6.98 -7.64 9.91
C LYS A 115 8.09 -7.19 10.86
N ASN A 116 8.61 -5.99 10.70
CA ASN A 116 9.73 -5.51 11.51
C ASN A 116 9.29 -4.87 12.83
N GLU A 117 8.13 -4.20 12.84
CA GLU A 117 7.73 -3.35 13.98
C GLU A 117 6.74 -4.01 14.92
N LEU A 118 5.99 -5.03 14.46
CA LEU A 118 4.87 -5.57 15.23
C LEU A 118 4.99 -7.06 15.56
N ASP A 119 5.98 -7.76 15.01
CA ASP A 119 6.13 -9.23 15.04
C ASP A 119 4.82 -10.00 14.77
N PHE A 120 3.85 -9.33 14.13
CA PHE A 120 2.61 -9.96 13.72
C PHE A 120 2.98 -10.94 12.62
N LYS A 121 2.61 -12.20 12.82
CA LYS A 121 2.78 -13.28 11.85
C LYS A 121 1.83 -13.14 10.66
N LEU A 122 1.70 -11.93 10.11
CA LEU A 122 0.97 -11.70 8.88
C LEU A 122 1.73 -12.34 7.73
N THR A 123 1.02 -13.21 7.03
CA THR A 123 1.47 -13.84 5.81
C THR A 123 1.52 -12.83 4.67
N GLN A 124 2.33 -13.13 3.66
CA GLN A 124 2.33 -12.35 2.42
C GLN A 124 0.96 -12.42 1.72
N THR A 125 0.26 -13.54 1.87
CA THR A 125 -1.09 -13.74 1.34
C THR A 125 -2.08 -12.73 1.93
N GLU A 126 -2.12 -12.58 3.27
CA GLU A 126 -2.99 -11.63 3.95
C GLU A 126 -2.73 -10.18 3.50
N ILE A 127 -1.46 -9.79 3.42
CA ILE A 127 -1.08 -8.45 2.96
C ILE A 127 -1.43 -8.25 1.48
N SER A 128 -1.20 -9.26 0.65
CA SER A 128 -1.52 -9.18 -0.78
C SER A 128 -3.04 -9.04 -1.02
N ASN A 129 -3.85 -9.74 -0.23
CA ASN A 129 -5.31 -9.62 -0.25
C ASN A 129 -5.76 -8.25 0.23
N ALA A 130 -5.19 -7.75 1.34
CA ALA A 130 -5.50 -6.44 1.91
C ALA A 130 -5.12 -5.28 0.97
N CYS A 131 -3.99 -5.40 0.25
CA CYS A 131 -3.54 -4.43 -0.73
C CYS A 131 -4.12 -4.64 -2.13
N ASN A 132 -4.91 -5.70 -2.33
CA ASN A 132 -5.52 -6.06 -3.60
C ASN A 132 -4.48 -6.18 -4.75
N ILE A 133 -3.40 -6.91 -4.49
CA ILE A 133 -2.33 -7.22 -5.44
C ILE A 133 -2.05 -8.72 -5.43
N SER A 134 -1.46 -9.25 -6.50
CA SER A 134 -1.03 -10.66 -6.46
C SER A 134 0.16 -10.84 -5.52
N GLU A 135 0.20 -11.98 -4.84
CA GLU A 135 1.29 -12.31 -3.91
C GLU A 135 2.65 -12.37 -4.62
N VAL A 136 2.69 -12.83 -5.87
CA VAL A 136 3.89 -12.80 -6.73
C VAL A 136 4.39 -11.36 -6.93
N THR A 137 3.47 -10.41 -7.18
CA THR A 137 3.83 -8.99 -7.32
C THR A 137 4.34 -8.45 -5.99
N LEU A 138 3.67 -8.77 -4.88
CA LEU A 138 4.11 -8.36 -3.55
C LEU A 138 5.53 -8.86 -3.25
N ARG A 139 5.82 -10.16 -3.46
CA ARG A 139 7.14 -10.77 -3.27
C ARG A 139 8.22 -10.05 -4.08
N LYS A 140 7.95 -9.76 -5.35
CA LYS A 140 8.87 -9.03 -6.24
C LYS A 140 9.21 -7.65 -5.67
N TYR A 141 8.21 -6.90 -5.20
CA TYR A 141 8.42 -5.55 -4.67
C TYR A 141 9.06 -5.55 -3.27
N ILE A 142 8.76 -6.55 -2.42
CA ILE A 142 9.48 -6.75 -1.15
C ILE A 142 10.97 -6.97 -1.42
N LYS A 143 11.31 -7.85 -2.36
CA LYS A 143 12.71 -8.11 -2.73
C LYS A 143 13.38 -6.82 -3.23
N LYS A 144 12.76 -6.12 -4.18
CA LYS A 144 13.27 -4.84 -4.69
C LYS A 144 13.52 -3.82 -3.58
N LEU A 145 12.57 -3.66 -2.65
CA LEU A 145 12.70 -2.72 -1.53
C LEU A 145 13.87 -3.08 -0.61
N LYS A 146 14.04 -4.38 -0.30
CA LYS A 146 15.14 -4.86 0.54
C LYS A 146 16.50 -4.69 -0.13
N ASP A 147 16.61 -5.07 -1.40
CA ASP A 147 17.85 -4.95 -2.17
C ASP A 147 18.26 -3.48 -2.28
N TYR A 148 17.28 -2.60 -2.47
CA TYR A 148 17.48 -1.15 -2.51
C TYR A 148 18.02 -0.58 -1.19
N TYR A 149 17.43 -0.95 -0.04
CA TYR A 149 17.93 -0.50 1.26
C TYR A 149 19.32 -1.07 1.59
N ARG A 150 19.60 -2.33 1.19
CA ARG A 150 20.95 -2.89 1.31
C ARG A 150 21.99 -2.10 0.54
N THR A 151 21.66 -1.64 -0.66
CA THR A 151 22.58 -0.79 -1.43
C THR A 151 22.82 0.55 -0.74
N LEU A 152 21.78 1.20 -0.22
CA LEU A 152 21.92 2.48 0.50
C LEU A 152 22.73 2.34 1.79
N ASP A 153 22.47 1.31 2.59
CA ASP A 153 23.23 1.07 3.84
C ASP A 153 24.68 0.64 3.54
N GLY A 154 24.95 0.08 2.35
CA GLY A 154 26.30 -0.19 1.84
C GLY A 154 27.06 1.07 1.43
N PHE A 155 26.37 2.10 0.91
CA PHE A 155 26.97 3.41 0.63
C PHE A 155 27.27 4.19 1.92
N SER A 156 26.42 4.08 2.94
CA SER A 156 26.58 4.74 4.25
C SER A 156 27.81 4.30 5.06
N LYS A 157 28.49 3.20 4.68
CA LYS A 157 29.69 2.71 5.40
C LYS A 157 31.01 3.25 4.83
N ASN A 158 30.96 4.06 3.78
CA ASN A 158 32.14 4.60 3.11
C ASN A 158 32.24 6.14 3.19
N ASP A 159 31.45 6.78 4.05
CA ASP A 159 31.54 8.21 4.37
C ASP A 159 32.05 8.43 5.81
#